data_AF-A0A6W0D395-F1
#
_entry.id   AF-A0A6W0D395-F1
#
_cell.length_a   1.000
_cell.length_b   1.000
_cell.length_c   1.000
_cell.angle_alpha   90.00
_cell.angle_beta   90.00
_cell.angle_gamma   90.00
#
_symmetry.space_group_name_H-M   'P 1'
#
loop_
_entity.id
_entity.type
_entity.pdbx_description
1 polymer ?
#
loop_
_entity_poly.entity_id
_entity_poly.type
_entity_poly.pdbx_seq_one_letter_code
_entity_poly.pdbx_strand_id
1 'polypeptide(L)' 'MKSVAMFNNKGGVGKTTLTCNLASFIATEFNKRVLIVDCDPQCNSTQ' A
#
# COMPACT_ATOMS: atom_id res chain seq x y z
N MET A 1 -1.02 -3.87 -16.92
CA MET A 1 -1.17 -3.17 -15.62
C MET A 1 -1.57 -4.22 -14.59
N LYS A 2 -0.99 -4.22 -13.37
CA LYS A 2 -1.33 -5.18 -12.31
C LYS A 2 -1.90 -4.41 -11.11
N SER A 3 -2.95 -4.95 -10.49
CA SER A 3 -3.59 -4.37 -9.30
C SER A 3 -3.52 -5.35 -8.14
N VAL A 4 -3.15 -4.85 -6.96
CA VAL A 4 -2.99 -5.64 -5.73
C VAL A 4 -3.66 -4.88 -4.58
N ALA A 5 -4.40 -5.59 -3.72
CA ALA A 5 -5.05 -5.01 -2.55
C ALA A 5 -4.56 -5.71 -1.27
N MET A 6 -4.15 -4.93 -0.27
CA MET A 6 -3.77 -5.45 1.05
C MET A 6 -4.99 -5.49 1.95
N PHE A 7 -5.53 -6.69 2.18
CA PHE A 7 -6.77 -6.88 2.93
C PHE A 7 -6.59 -7.77 4.16
N ASN A 8 -7.27 -7.43 5.25
CA ASN A 8 -7.41 -8.22 6.47
C ASN A 8 -8.57 -7.68 7.29
N ASN A 9 -9.44 -8.57 7.77
CA ASN A 9 -10.60 -8.25 8.62
C ASN A 9 -10.21 -7.51 9.92
N LYS A 10 -9.03 -7.80 10.48
CA LYS A 10 -8.56 -7.15 11.71
C LYS A 10 -7.84 -5.83 11.39
N GLY A 11 -8.29 -4.74 12.00
CA GLY A 11 -7.59 -3.45 12.00
C GLY A 11 -6.27 -3.51 12.78
N GLY A 12 -5.34 -2.59 12.48
CA GLY A 12 -4.08 -2.46 13.25
C GLY A 12 -3.05 -3.58 13.07
N VAL A 13 -3.21 -4.47 12.09
CA VAL A 13 -2.26 -5.57 11.80
C VAL A 13 -1.10 -5.18 10.87
N GLY A 14 -0.90 -3.88 10.62
CA GLY A 14 0.21 -3.37 9.80
C GLY A 14 -0.03 -3.35 8.28
N LYS A 15 -1.27 -3.53 7.81
CA LYS A 15 -1.60 -3.51 6.37
C LYS A 15 -1.10 -2.26 5.65
N THR A 16 -1.40 -1.09 6.19
CA THR A 16 -1.04 0.20 5.58
C THR A 16 0.48 0.38 5.54
N THR A 17 1.15 0.12 6.66
CA THR A 17 2.62 0.16 6.76
C THR A 17 3.28 -0.78 5.74
N LEU A 18 2.76 -2.01 5.61
CA LEU A 18 3.28 -2.95 4.62
C LEU A 18 3.00 -2.48 3.18
N THR A 19 1.83 -1.90 2.92
CA THR A 19 1.45 -1.37 1.60
C THR A 19 2.41 -0.28 1.15
N CYS A 20 2.69 0.71 1.99
CA CYS A 20 3.59 1.82 1.67
C CYS A 20 5.04 1.35 1.46
N ASN A 21 5.53 0.46 2.33
CA ASN A 21 6.88 -0.09 2.19
C ASN A 21 7.04 -0.94 0.93
N LEU A 22 6.05 -1.79 0.62
CA LEU A 22 6.08 -2.60 -0.60
C LEU A 22 6.01 -1.72 -1.85
N ALA A 23 5.19 -0.67 -1.84
CA ALA A 23 5.12 0.29 -2.94
C ALA A 23 6.46 1.01 -3.16
N SER A 24 7.10 1.46 -2.09
CA SER A 24 8.44 2.09 -2.13
C SER A 24 9.47 1.12 -2.70
N PHE A 25 9.55 -0.10 -2.17
CA PHE A 25 10.46 -1.14 -2.65
C PHE A 25 10.26 -1.49 -4.13
N ILE A 26 9.00 -1.62 -4.58
CA ILE A 26 8.69 -1.88 -6.00
C ILE A 26 9.12 -0.69 -6.88
N ALA A 27 8.93 0.53 -6.41
CA ALA A 27 9.34 1.72 -7.13
C ALA A 27 10.87 1.84 -7.24
N THR A 28 11.61 1.60 -6.15
CA THR A 28 13.07 1.77 -6.12
C THR A 28 13.82 0.59 -6.72
N GLU A 29 13.54 -0.64 -6.29
CA GLU A 29 14.35 -1.81 -6.67
C GLU A 29 14.00 -2.36 -8.05
N PHE A 30 12.75 -2.21 -8.48
CA PHE A 30 12.30 -2.71 -9.78
C PHE A 30 12.05 -1.60 -10.81
N ASN A 31 12.32 -0.34 -10.43
CA ASN A 31 12.13 0.85 -11.26
C ASN A 31 10.73 0.89 -11.93
N LYS A 32 9.68 0.60 -11.15
CA LYS A 32 8.29 0.57 -11.63
C LYS A 32 7.53 1.80 -11.18
N ARG A 33 6.62 2.28 -12.03
CA ARG A 33 5.61 3.26 -11.62
C ARG A 33 4.58 2.56 -10.74
N VAL A 34 4.43 3.04 -9.51
CA VAL A 34 3.47 2.53 -8.52
C VAL A 34 2.48 3.63 -8.18
N LEU A 35 1.20 3.25 -8.06
CA LEU A 35 0.12 4.11 -7.58
C LEU A 35 -0.48 3.46 -6.34
N ILE A 36 -0.51 4.19 -5.24
CA ILE A 36 -1.28 3.82 -4.05
C ILE A 36 -2.63 4.53 -4.14
N VAL A 37 -3.71 3.78 -3.94
CA VAL A 37 -5.07 4.34 -3.80
C VAL A 37 -5.54 4.02 -2.39
N ASP A 38 -5.76 5.06 -1.59
CA ASP A 38 -6.28 4.92 -0.24
C ASP A 38 -7.82 4.86 -0.28
N CYS A 39 -8.36 3.70 0.08
CA CYS A 39 -9.80 3.47 0.18
C CYS A 39 -10.25 3.25 1.64
N ASP A 40 -9.37 3.52 2.62
CA ASP A 40 -9.71 3.44 4.04
C ASP A 40 -10.12 4.84 4.53
N PRO A 41 -11.31 5.04 5.10
CA PRO A 41 -11.73 6.33 5.67
C PRO A 41 -10.78 6.90 6.73
N GLN A 42 -9.90 6.09 7.32
CA GLN A 42 -8.87 6.56 8.25
C GLN A 42 -7.71 7.27 7.54
N CYS A 43 -7.62 7.19 6.22
CA CYS A 43 -6.61 7.85 5.38
C CYS A 43 -5.16 7.56 5.80
N ASN A 44 -4.89 6.38 6.37
CA ASN A 44 -3.59 6.05 6.96
C ASN A 44 -2.46 6.01 5.91
N SER A 45 -2.74 5.75 4.63
CA SER A 45 -1.74 5.74 3.55
C SER A 45 -1.64 7.06 2.80
N THR A 46 -2.49 8.03 3.12
CA THR A 46 -2.53 9.36 2.48
C THR A 46 -1.70 10.40 3.24
N GLN A 47 -1.38 10.15 4.52
CA GLN A 47 -0.47 11.00 5.31
C GLN A 47 0.92 11.11 4.66
#